data_AF-A0A1H1K4H4-F1
#
_entry.id   AF-A0A1H1K4H4-F1
#
_cell.length_a   1.000
_cell.length_b   1.000
_cell.length_c   1.000
_cell.angle_alpha   90.00
_cell.angle_beta   90.00
_cell.angle_gamma   90.00
#
_symmetry.space_group_name_H-M   'P 1'
#
loop_
_entity.id
_entity.type
_entity.pdbx_description
1 polymer ?
#
loop_
_entity_poly.entity_id
_entity_poly.type
_entity_poly.pdbx_seq_one_letter_code
_entity_poly.pdbx_strand_id
1 'polypeptide(L)'
;MSELVPLNSWASAASPFHAGEQDAQQRAGVREVAESMGRRGIRRFMPEQHREFFAAQPFVVIGGVDASAQPWATLRAGAPGFVSSPDARTLRIEGGTLAGDPLAAGWREGAQLGALCIEPRTRRRNRANGVVRSVAGDTLQVEVTQSFGNCPKYIQSRAPSFIERDAAATRAQPEIATLLSSADRELLASADTFFIASANLSEEAGPGKGIDVSHRGGAPGFARVDDATTLTTPDYSGNRFFNTIGNLVHDPRAGLLFIDFATGDLLYLAVRAEIIWDGDELAAFAGAQRLVRFHVSEVRRSRGALPFQWSEVELAPQFLPKVRESA
;
A
#
# COMPACT_ATOMS: atom_id res chain seq x y z
N MET A 1 18.23 -18.21 -24.72
CA MET A 1 18.68 -16.93 -25.31
C MET A 1 18.33 -15.84 -24.31
N SER A 2 19.32 -15.18 -23.73
CA SER A 2 19.11 -14.06 -22.80
C SER A 2 18.50 -12.91 -23.60
N GLU A 3 17.18 -12.72 -23.54
CA GLU A 3 16.55 -11.52 -24.06
C GLU A 3 17.18 -10.32 -23.36
N LEU A 4 17.78 -9.43 -24.14
CA LEU A 4 18.30 -8.15 -23.70
C LEU A 4 17.17 -7.40 -23.01
N VAL A 5 17.22 -7.30 -21.67
CA VAL A 5 16.33 -6.42 -20.92
C VAL A 5 16.53 -5.01 -21.49
N PRO A 6 15.48 -4.36 -22.02
CA PRO A 6 15.63 -3.02 -22.57
C PRO A 6 16.22 -2.10 -21.49
N LEU A 7 17.27 -1.33 -21.85
CA LEU A 7 17.90 -0.36 -20.96
C LEU A 7 16.91 0.70 -20.43
N ASN A 8 15.76 0.85 -21.08
CA ASN A 8 14.65 1.71 -20.69
C ASN A 8 13.33 0.92 -20.78
N SER A 9 12.83 0.45 -19.64
CA SER A 9 11.59 -0.32 -19.55
C SER A 9 10.33 0.56 -19.59
N TRP A 10 10.51 1.86 -19.37
CA TRP A 10 9.45 2.87 -19.38
C TRP A 10 9.04 3.27 -20.81
N ALA A 11 10.00 3.34 -21.71
CA ALA A 11 9.82 3.62 -23.15
C ALA A 11 9.05 4.92 -23.45
N SER A 12 9.17 5.93 -22.57
CA SER A 12 8.66 7.29 -22.77
C SER A 12 9.76 8.33 -22.48
N ALA A 13 9.72 9.46 -23.19
CA ALA A 13 10.63 10.59 -22.95
C ALA A 13 10.33 11.27 -21.60
N ALA A 14 9.04 11.38 -21.25
CA ALA A 14 8.62 11.93 -19.96
C ALA A 14 9.10 11.06 -18.79
N SER A 15 9.38 11.69 -17.64
CA SER A 15 9.69 10.97 -16.40
C SER A 15 8.52 10.05 -16.02
N PRO A 16 8.78 8.86 -15.44
CA PRO A 16 7.72 8.08 -14.81
C PRO A 16 7.19 8.72 -13.53
N PHE A 17 7.88 9.74 -13.01
CA PHE A 17 7.52 10.44 -11.77
C PHE A 17 6.85 11.78 -12.06
N HIS A 18 5.80 12.10 -11.32
CA HIS A 18 5.14 13.40 -11.38
C HIS A 18 5.89 14.46 -10.53
N ALA A 19 5.51 15.74 -10.64
CA ALA A 19 6.22 16.85 -10.00
C ALA A 19 6.45 16.65 -8.49
N GLY A 20 5.40 16.35 -7.71
CA GLY A 20 5.55 16.08 -6.26
C GLY A 20 6.54 14.97 -5.89
N GLU A 21 6.63 13.88 -6.68
CA GLU A 21 7.65 12.85 -6.46
C GLU A 21 9.05 13.39 -6.77
N GLN A 22 9.20 14.17 -7.85
CA GLN A 22 10.48 14.77 -8.22
C GLN A 22 10.95 15.79 -7.17
N ASP A 23 10.05 16.61 -6.63
CA ASP A 23 10.34 17.58 -5.57
C ASP A 23 10.80 16.86 -4.29
N ALA A 24 10.07 15.80 -3.91
CA ALA A 24 10.43 14.97 -2.76
C ALA A 24 11.78 14.28 -2.94
N GLN A 25 12.07 13.76 -4.14
CA GLN A 25 13.35 13.16 -4.48
C GLN A 25 14.50 14.20 -4.46
N GLN A 26 14.24 15.41 -4.94
CA GLN A 26 15.23 16.50 -4.94
C GLN A 26 15.54 16.95 -3.51
N ARG A 27 14.53 17.14 -2.67
CA ARG A 27 14.71 17.46 -1.25
C ARG A 27 15.48 16.38 -0.51
N ALA A 28 15.32 15.12 -0.90
CA ALA A 28 16.06 13.99 -0.36
C ALA A 28 17.45 13.77 -1.00
N GLY A 29 17.85 14.58 -1.99
CA GLY A 29 19.16 14.46 -2.67
C GLY A 29 19.32 13.19 -3.51
N VAL A 30 18.23 12.62 -4.03
CA VAL A 30 18.24 11.34 -4.77
C VAL A 30 17.55 11.41 -6.14
N ARG A 31 17.27 12.59 -6.67
CA ARG A 31 16.50 12.81 -7.92
C ARG A 31 17.05 12.05 -9.10
N GLU A 32 18.34 12.14 -9.38
CA GLU A 32 18.98 11.52 -10.54
C GLU A 32 18.97 9.99 -10.43
N VAL A 33 19.21 9.48 -9.22
CA VAL A 33 19.20 8.04 -8.95
C VAL A 33 17.79 7.48 -9.07
N ALA A 34 16.79 8.19 -8.52
CA ALA A 34 15.39 7.83 -8.64
C ALA A 34 14.95 7.80 -10.11
N GLU A 35 15.27 8.83 -10.90
CA GLU A 35 14.98 8.89 -12.33
C GLU A 35 15.54 7.68 -13.09
N SER A 36 16.84 7.42 -12.90
CA SER A 36 17.54 6.31 -13.57
C SER A 36 16.92 4.95 -13.21
N MET A 37 16.67 4.71 -11.92
CA MET A 37 16.05 3.48 -11.43
C MET A 37 14.59 3.35 -11.90
N GLY A 38 13.81 4.44 -11.88
CA GLY A 38 12.43 4.48 -12.32
C GLY A 38 12.29 4.11 -13.78
N ARG A 39 13.10 4.70 -14.67
CA ARG A 39 13.08 4.41 -16.11
C ARG A 39 13.44 2.95 -16.45
N ARG A 40 14.24 2.30 -15.60
CA ARG A 40 14.64 0.89 -15.73
C ARG A 40 13.70 -0.09 -15.03
N GLY A 41 13.00 0.37 -14.00
CA GLY A 41 12.23 -0.46 -13.09
C GLY A 41 10.72 -0.41 -13.33
N ILE A 42 10.19 0.74 -13.76
CA ILE A 42 8.77 0.98 -14.00
C ILE A 42 8.44 0.62 -15.45
N ARG A 43 7.39 -0.17 -15.62
CA ARG A 43 6.89 -0.65 -16.92
C ARG A 43 5.43 -0.28 -17.10
N ARG A 44 5.00 -0.10 -18.35
CA ARG A 44 3.58 0.08 -18.72
C ARG A 44 2.88 -1.25 -19.03
N PHE A 45 3.42 -2.34 -18.48
CA PHE A 45 2.95 -3.71 -18.62
C PHE A 45 3.51 -4.54 -17.46
N MET A 46 2.86 -5.64 -17.13
CA MET A 46 3.30 -6.64 -16.16
C MET A 46 4.19 -7.69 -16.86
N PRO A 47 5.47 -7.83 -16.45
CA PRO A 47 6.27 -8.98 -16.83
C PRO A 47 5.60 -10.30 -16.41
N GLU A 48 5.92 -11.40 -17.09
CA GLU A 48 5.33 -12.72 -16.78
C GLU A 48 5.44 -13.08 -15.29
N GLN A 49 6.62 -12.88 -14.72
CA GLN A 49 6.87 -13.14 -13.30
C GLN A 49 5.99 -12.30 -12.35
N HIS A 50 5.51 -11.12 -12.77
CA HIS A 50 4.55 -10.33 -11.99
C HIS A 50 3.14 -10.90 -12.15
N ARG A 51 2.76 -11.32 -13.35
CA ARG A 51 1.45 -11.92 -13.65
C ARG A 51 1.25 -13.21 -12.85
N GLU A 52 2.23 -14.11 -12.91
CA GLU A 52 2.27 -15.35 -12.11
C GLU A 52 2.20 -15.06 -10.61
N PHE A 53 2.95 -14.05 -10.14
CA PHE A 53 2.98 -13.68 -8.74
C PHE A 53 1.62 -13.19 -8.24
N PHE A 54 0.97 -12.28 -8.97
CA PHE A 54 -0.36 -11.78 -8.64
C PHE A 54 -1.38 -12.93 -8.61
N ALA A 55 -1.32 -13.85 -9.59
CA ALA A 55 -2.22 -14.99 -9.65
C ALA A 55 -2.05 -15.98 -8.49
N ALA A 56 -0.85 -16.10 -7.95
CA ALA A 56 -0.58 -17.00 -6.82
C ALA A 56 -1.03 -16.46 -5.46
N GLN A 57 -1.31 -15.15 -5.33
CA GLN A 57 -1.62 -14.57 -4.03
C GLN A 57 -3.07 -14.84 -3.60
N PRO A 58 -3.33 -15.05 -2.29
CA PRO A 58 -4.69 -15.20 -1.77
C PRO A 58 -5.37 -13.86 -1.47
N PHE A 59 -4.65 -12.75 -1.55
CA PHE A 59 -5.20 -11.40 -1.42
C PHE A 59 -4.41 -10.39 -2.24
N VAL A 60 -5.05 -9.25 -2.51
CA VAL A 60 -4.44 -8.07 -3.10
C VAL A 60 -4.86 -6.84 -2.31
N VAL A 61 -3.91 -5.95 -2.03
CA VAL A 61 -4.20 -4.65 -1.44
C VAL A 61 -4.51 -3.70 -2.60
N ILE A 62 -5.63 -3.01 -2.54
CA ILE A 62 -6.03 -2.03 -3.55
C ILE A 62 -6.22 -0.65 -2.92
N GLY A 63 -5.81 0.37 -3.65
CA GLY A 63 -6.02 1.77 -3.34
C GLY A 63 -7.01 2.37 -4.33
N GLY A 64 -7.96 3.14 -3.81
CA GLY A 64 -8.98 3.86 -4.57
C GLY A 64 -9.29 5.19 -3.91
N VAL A 65 -10.19 5.95 -4.52
CA VAL A 65 -10.81 7.12 -3.88
C VAL A 65 -12.32 6.91 -3.79
N ASP A 66 -12.94 7.44 -2.74
CA ASP A 66 -14.39 7.48 -2.63
C ASP A 66 -15.00 8.66 -3.42
N ALA A 67 -16.32 8.85 -3.29
CA ALA A 67 -17.06 9.93 -3.96
C ALA A 67 -16.62 11.35 -3.54
N SER A 68 -15.97 11.50 -2.38
CA SER A 68 -15.40 12.76 -1.89
C SER A 68 -13.93 12.96 -2.30
N ALA A 69 -13.41 12.07 -3.15
CA ALA A 69 -12.02 11.98 -3.54
C ALA A 69 -11.06 11.70 -2.35
N GLN A 70 -11.56 11.14 -1.24
CA GLN A 70 -10.73 10.68 -0.13
C GLN A 70 -10.06 9.35 -0.51
N PRO A 71 -8.71 9.25 -0.48
CA PRO A 71 -8.03 7.99 -0.72
C PRO A 71 -8.30 6.97 0.40
N TRP A 72 -8.42 5.70 0.02
CA TRP A 72 -8.57 4.56 0.92
C TRP A 72 -7.72 3.39 0.45
N ALA A 73 -7.07 2.70 1.39
CA ALA A 73 -6.49 1.38 1.16
C ALA A 73 -7.48 0.33 1.64
N THR A 74 -7.68 -0.73 0.86
CA THR A 74 -8.50 -1.90 1.21
C THR A 74 -7.88 -3.17 0.66
N LEU A 75 -8.55 -4.30 0.89
CA LEU A 75 -8.12 -5.63 0.47
C LEU A 75 -9.23 -6.30 -0.34
N ARG A 76 -8.83 -7.15 -1.27
CA ARG A 76 -9.68 -8.23 -1.78
C ARG A 76 -9.01 -9.55 -1.51
N ALA A 77 -9.82 -10.56 -1.17
CA ALA A 77 -9.35 -11.90 -0.84
C ALA A 77 -10.07 -12.92 -1.74
N GLY A 78 -9.36 -13.97 -2.12
CA GLY A 78 -9.92 -15.05 -2.92
C GLY A 78 -8.90 -16.16 -3.11
N ALA A 79 -9.37 -17.36 -3.46
CA ALA A 79 -8.46 -18.46 -3.76
C ALA A 79 -7.48 -18.06 -4.88
N PRO A 80 -6.22 -18.55 -4.87
CA PRO A 80 -5.27 -18.28 -5.95
C PRO A 80 -5.91 -18.46 -7.33
N GLY A 81 -5.67 -17.48 -8.21
CA GLY A 81 -6.35 -17.32 -9.51
C GLY A 81 -7.47 -16.29 -9.52
N PHE A 82 -7.97 -15.84 -8.36
CA PHE A 82 -8.99 -14.76 -8.30
C PHE A 82 -8.47 -13.42 -8.85
N VAL A 83 -7.15 -13.21 -8.76
CA VAL A 83 -6.44 -12.22 -9.56
C VAL A 83 -5.82 -12.94 -10.73
N SER A 84 -6.03 -12.44 -11.94
CA SER A 84 -5.44 -13.00 -13.15
C SER A 84 -5.06 -11.89 -14.11
N SER A 85 -4.20 -12.20 -15.07
CA SER A 85 -3.75 -11.25 -16.08
C SER A 85 -3.84 -11.97 -17.42
N PRO A 86 -4.87 -11.75 -18.25
CA PRO A 86 -5.03 -12.46 -19.53
C PRO A 86 -3.95 -12.07 -20.55
N ASP A 87 -3.44 -10.85 -20.45
CA ASP A 87 -2.34 -10.31 -21.24
C ASP A 87 -1.47 -9.39 -20.37
N ALA A 88 -0.32 -8.95 -20.87
CA ALA A 88 0.64 -8.15 -20.10
C ALA A 88 0.14 -6.77 -19.64
N ARG A 89 -1.00 -6.27 -20.12
CA ARG A 89 -1.54 -4.93 -19.82
C ARG A 89 -2.88 -4.97 -19.11
N THR A 90 -3.47 -6.14 -18.95
CA THR A 90 -4.75 -6.31 -18.28
C THR A 90 -4.57 -7.08 -16.98
N LEU A 91 -5.13 -6.53 -15.90
CA LEU A 91 -5.29 -7.22 -14.61
C LEU A 91 -6.79 -7.38 -14.32
N ARG A 92 -7.23 -8.61 -14.11
CA ARG A 92 -8.58 -8.96 -13.69
C ARG A 92 -8.54 -9.28 -12.19
N ILE A 93 -9.37 -8.60 -11.41
CA ILE A 93 -9.43 -8.75 -9.94
C ILE A 93 -10.86 -9.12 -9.54
N GLU A 94 -11.02 -10.33 -9.00
CA GLU A 94 -12.28 -10.82 -8.42
C GLU A 94 -12.26 -10.66 -6.89
N GLY A 95 -12.92 -11.55 -6.14
CA GLY A 95 -12.83 -11.61 -4.66
C GLY A 95 -13.80 -10.70 -3.90
N GLY A 96 -14.65 -9.95 -4.61
CA GLY A 96 -15.71 -9.16 -3.98
C GLY A 96 -15.20 -8.00 -3.13
N THR A 97 -16.13 -7.39 -2.41
CA THR A 97 -15.87 -6.30 -1.46
C THR A 97 -15.98 -6.85 -0.05
N LEU A 98 -15.02 -6.50 0.83
CA LEU A 98 -15.08 -6.89 2.24
C LEU A 98 -16.14 -6.08 3.00
N ALA A 99 -16.62 -6.64 4.11
CA ALA A 99 -17.59 -5.96 4.97
C ALA A 99 -17.05 -4.59 5.43
N GLY A 100 -17.83 -3.54 5.22
CA GLY A 100 -17.47 -2.17 5.62
C GLY A 100 -16.33 -1.53 4.81
N ASP A 101 -15.96 -2.10 3.67
CA ASP A 101 -14.95 -1.51 2.77
C ASP A 101 -15.35 -0.08 2.34
N PRO A 102 -14.51 0.94 2.60
CA PRO A 102 -14.81 2.31 2.21
C PRO A 102 -14.92 2.52 0.69
N LEU A 103 -14.39 1.62 -0.12
CA LEU A 103 -14.41 1.66 -1.58
C LEU A 103 -15.49 0.77 -2.21
N ALA A 104 -16.40 0.20 -1.42
CA ALA A 104 -17.47 -0.68 -1.90
C ALA A 104 -18.25 -0.11 -3.09
N ALA A 105 -18.56 1.19 -3.07
CA ALA A 105 -19.29 1.90 -4.11
C ALA A 105 -18.38 2.74 -5.03
N GLY A 106 -17.06 2.66 -4.88
CA GLY A 106 -16.11 3.54 -5.57
C GLY A 106 -15.71 3.08 -6.97
N TRP A 107 -15.93 1.80 -7.30
CA TRP A 107 -15.45 1.21 -8.54
C TRP A 107 -16.38 1.47 -9.72
N ARG A 108 -15.84 2.10 -10.77
CA ARG A 108 -16.51 2.39 -12.03
C ARG A 108 -15.48 2.47 -13.15
N GLU A 109 -15.93 2.36 -14.39
CA GLU A 109 -15.08 2.62 -15.54
C GLU A 109 -14.44 4.03 -15.45
N GLY A 110 -13.15 4.11 -15.75
CA GLY A 110 -12.33 5.32 -15.63
C GLY A 110 -11.74 5.58 -14.23
N ALA A 111 -12.17 4.85 -13.19
CA ALA A 111 -11.58 4.99 -11.86
C ALA A 111 -10.09 4.61 -11.87
N GLN A 112 -9.25 5.42 -11.23
CA GLN A 112 -7.86 5.07 -10.98
C GLN A 112 -7.80 3.99 -9.89
N LEU A 113 -6.86 3.07 -9.99
CA LEU A 113 -6.64 1.99 -9.02
C LEU A 113 -5.14 1.78 -8.82
N GLY A 114 -4.71 1.76 -7.57
CA GLY A 114 -3.39 1.25 -7.20
C GLY A 114 -3.52 -0.19 -6.70
N ALA A 115 -2.71 -1.14 -7.17
CA ALA A 115 -2.69 -2.50 -6.64
C ALA A 115 -1.31 -2.88 -6.12
N LEU A 116 -1.27 -3.49 -4.94
CA LEU A 116 -0.09 -4.06 -4.33
C LEU A 116 -0.37 -5.53 -3.99
N CYS A 117 0.33 -6.44 -4.65
CA CYS A 117 0.45 -7.81 -4.19
C CYS A 117 1.70 -7.91 -3.32
N ILE A 118 1.56 -8.56 -2.18
CA ILE A 118 2.62 -8.80 -1.21
C ILE A 118 2.50 -10.22 -0.70
N GLU A 119 3.62 -10.93 -0.68
CA GLU A 119 3.76 -12.26 -0.10
C GLU A 119 4.66 -12.11 1.13
N PRO A 120 4.09 -11.99 2.35
CA PRO A 120 4.87 -11.65 3.52
C PRO A 120 5.95 -12.69 3.83
N ARG A 121 5.65 -13.98 3.63
CA ARG A 121 6.58 -15.11 3.86
C ARG A 121 7.89 -14.98 3.08
N THR A 122 7.84 -14.65 1.80
CA THR A 122 9.05 -14.47 0.96
C THR A 122 9.54 -13.02 0.95
N ARG A 123 8.79 -12.11 1.60
CA ARG A 123 9.01 -10.68 1.61
C ARG A 123 9.03 -10.09 0.19
N ARG A 124 8.31 -10.72 -0.74
CA ARG A 124 8.15 -10.23 -2.12
C ARG A 124 6.97 -9.28 -2.20
N ARG A 125 7.12 -8.16 -2.91
CA ARG A 125 6.00 -7.28 -3.24
C ARG A 125 6.14 -6.66 -4.62
N ASN A 126 5.04 -6.62 -5.35
CA ASN A 126 4.94 -6.06 -6.69
C ASN A 126 3.73 -5.13 -6.77
N ARG A 127 3.89 -4.03 -7.49
CA ARG A 127 2.84 -3.05 -7.75
C ARG A 127 2.31 -3.18 -9.18
N ALA A 128 1.02 -2.91 -9.33
CA ALA A 128 0.35 -2.70 -10.60
C ALA A 128 -0.69 -1.58 -10.43
N ASN A 129 -0.39 -0.38 -10.91
CA ASN A 129 -1.34 0.73 -10.94
C ASN A 129 -1.99 0.80 -12.31
N GLY A 130 -3.22 1.32 -12.37
CA GLY A 130 -3.97 1.32 -13.60
C GLY A 130 -5.30 2.05 -13.53
N VAL A 131 -6.08 1.86 -14.59
CA VAL A 131 -7.41 2.44 -14.77
C VAL A 131 -8.41 1.31 -14.92
N VAL A 132 -9.50 1.36 -14.15
CA VAL A 132 -10.62 0.43 -14.29
C VAL A 132 -11.26 0.64 -15.67
N ARG A 133 -11.30 -0.40 -16.49
CA ARG A 133 -11.91 -0.41 -17.83
C ARG A 133 -13.33 -0.97 -17.82
N SER A 134 -13.63 -1.88 -16.91
CA SER A 134 -14.99 -2.38 -16.73
C SER A 134 -15.19 -2.92 -15.32
N VAL A 135 -16.45 -2.92 -14.89
CA VAL A 135 -16.91 -3.54 -13.65
C VAL A 135 -18.06 -4.48 -14.02
N ALA A 136 -17.90 -5.77 -13.75
CA ALA A 136 -18.91 -6.80 -14.03
C ALA A 136 -19.20 -7.58 -12.75
N GLY A 137 -20.32 -7.24 -12.09
CA GLY A 137 -20.56 -7.65 -10.71
C GLY A 137 -19.42 -7.16 -9.82
N ASP A 138 -18.78 -8.09 -9.12
CA ASP A 138 -17.61 -7.79 -8.28
C ASP A 138 -16.28 -7.80 -9.02
N THR A 139 -16.25 -8.14 -10.31
CA THR A 139 -14.99 -8.22 -11.05
C THR A 139 -14.56 -6.86 -11.57
N LEU A 140 -13.33 -6.46 -11.28
CA LEU A 140 -12.65 -5.33 -11.89
C LEU A 140 -11.74 -5.79 -13.02
N GLN A 141 -11.86 -5.17 -14.19
CA GLN A 141 -10.84 -5.25 -15.23
C GLN A 141 -10.07 -3.94 -15.26
N VAL A 142 -8.75 -4.02 -15.07
CA VAL A 142 -7.85 -2.87 -14.92
C VAL A 142 -6.85 -2.88 -16.04
N GLU A 143 -6.74 -1.78 -16.78
CA GLU A 143 -5.60 -1.54 -17.66
C GLU A 143 -4.42 -1.06 -16.83
N VAL A 144 -3.32 -1.80 -16.88
CA VAL A 144 -2.09 -1.51 -16.16
C VAL A 144 -1.35 -0.36 -16.84
N THR A 145 -1.17 0.73 -16.12
CA THR A 145 -0.38 1.90 -16.55
C THR A 145 1.03 1.88 -15.97
N GLN A 146 1.22 1.28 -14.79
CA GLN A 146 2.54 1.12 -14.16
C GLN A 146 2.65 -0.23 -13.44
N SER A 147 3.76 -0.94 -13.64
CA SER A 147 4.11 -2.13 -12.84
C SER A 147 5.60 -2.18 -12.53
N PHE A 148 5.93 -2.52 -11.29
CA PHE A 148 7.29 -2.62 -10.78
C PHE A 148 7.34 -3.43 -9.47
N GLY A 149 8.49 -4.05 -9.21
CA GLY A 149 8.78 -4.65 -7.91
C GLY A 149 9.35 -3.61 -6.94
N ASN A 150 9.14 -3.81 -5.64
CA ASN A 150 9.83 -3.04 -4.61
C ASN A 150 10.74 -3.95 -3.77
N CYS A 151 11.66 -3.32 -3.04
CA CYS A 151 12.62 -3.99 -2.16
C CYS A 151 11.92 -4.78 -1.03
N PRO A 152 12.44 -5.94 -0.58
CA PRO A 152 11.83 -6.75 0.49
C PRO A 152 11.91 -6.14 1.91
N LYS A 153 12.61 -5.01 2.08
CA LYS A 153 12.84 -4.40 3.39
C LYS A 153 11.54 -4.15 4.15
N TYR A 154 11.62 -4.38 5.47
CA TYR A 154 10.61 -4.09 6.48
C TYR A 154 9.31 -4.89 6.39
N ILE A 155 9.24 -5.90 5.51
CA ILE A 155 8.09 -6.81 5.45
C ILE A 155 8.27 -7.87 6.53
N GLN A 156 7.35 -7.90 7.49
CA GLN A 156 7.27 -8.95 8.49
C GLN A 156 6.77 -10.25 7.83
N SER A 157 7.42 -11.37 8.11
CA SER A 157 7.03 -12.66 7.55
C SER A 157 5.86 -13.25 8.34
N ARG A 158 4.82 -13.67 7.61
CA ARG A 158 3.64 -14.38 8.10
C ARG A 158 2.96 -15.09 6.93
N ALA A 159 2.21 -16.16 7.21
CA ALA A 159 1.49 -16.91 6.21
C ALA A 159 -0.03 -16.88 6.48
N PRO A 160 -0.87 -16.50 5.50
CA PRO A 160 -2.31 -16.59 5.64
C PRO A 160 -2.79 -18.04 5.45
N SER A 161 -3.89 -18.40 6.12
CA SER A 161 -4.67 -19.60 5.85
C SER A 161 -6.15 -19.22 5.85
N PHE A 162 -6.89 -19.69 4.84
CA PHE A 162 -8.33 -19.40 4.76
C PHE A 162 -9.08 -19.98 5.95
N ILE A 163 -10.00 -19.18 6.47
CA ILE A 163 -10.98 -19.63 7.47
C ILE A 163 -12.37 -19.18 7.05
N GLU A 164 -13.37 -19.95 7.47
CA GLU A 164 -14.76 -19.53 7.33
C GLU A 164 -15.04 -18.40 8.32
N ARG A 165 -15.71 -17.34 7.83
CA ARG A 165 -16.19 -16.23 8.66
C ARG A 165 -17.70 -16.31 8.78
N ASP A 166 -18.21 -15.91 9.94
CA ASP A 166 -19.64 -15.85 10.18
C ASP A 166 -20.31 -14.92 9.15
N ALA A 167 -21.33 -15.44 8.47
CA ALA A 167 -22.13 -14.70 7.50
C ALA A 167 -22.80 -13.44 8.09
N ALA A 168 -23.03 -13.39 9.40
CA ALA A 168 -23.51 -12.21 10.09
C ALA A 168 -22.40 -11.16 10.26
N ALA A 169 -21.17 -11.57 10.59
CA ALA A 169 -20.01 -10.69 10.70
C ALA A 169 -19.65 -10.06 9.36
N THR A 170 -19.77 -10.81 8.25
CA THR A 170 -19.52 -10.30 6.89
C THR A 170 -20.61 -9.35 6.38
N ARG A 171 -21.72 -9.17 7.11
CA ARG A 171 -22.81 -8.23 6.78
C ARG A 171 -22.90 -7.06 7.76
N ALA A 172 -22.09 -7.06 8.82
CA ALA A 172 -22.10 -5.98 9.80
C ALA A 172 -21.66 -4.66 9.16
N GLN A 173 -22.40 -3.59 9.46
CA GLN A 173 -21.99 -2.24 9.08
C GLN A 173 -20.73 -1.85 9.86
N PRO A 174 -19.79 -1.12 9.24
CA PRO A 174 -18.60 -0.69 9.95
C PRO A 174 -18.96 0.32 11.05
N GLU A 175 -18.25 0.25 12.17
CA GLU A 175 -18.36 1.28 13.20
C GLU A 175 -17.56 2.51 12.75
N ILE A 176 -18.23 3.66 12.61
CA ILE A 176 -17.62 4.92 12.16
C ILE A 176 -17.47 5.88 13.33
N ALA A 177 -16.29 6.48 13.47
CA ALA A 177 -15.99 7.50 14.48
C ALA A 177 -15.02 8.56 13.92
N THR A 178 -14.82 9.64 14.66
CA THR A 178 -13.82 10.67 14.35
C THR A 178 -12.59 10.61 15.26
N LEU A 179 -12.65 9.81 16.33
CA LEU A 179 -11.60 9.66 17.33
C LEU A 179 -11.15 8.20 17.43
N LEU A 180 -9.85 8.02 17.72
CA LEU A 180 -9.26 6.73 18.09
C LEU A 180 -9.69 6.34 19.50
N SER A 181 -10.44 5.24 19.59
CA SER A 181 -10.79 4.57 20.85
C SER A 181 -9.57 3.91 21.49
N SER A 182 -9.68 3.48 22.75
CA SER A 182 -8.59 2.74 23.41
C SER A 182 -8.20 1.48 22.65
N ALA A 183 -9.17 0.73 22.12
CA ALA A 183 -8.92 -0.49 21.35
C ALA A 183 -8.16 -0.21 20.03
N ASP A 184 -8.46 0.90 19.35
CA ASP A 184 -7.71 1.27 18.14
C ASP A 184 -6.26 1.59 18.49
N ARG A 185 -6.04 2.29 19.60
CA ARG A 185 -4.69 2.67 20.03
C ARG A 185 -3.87 1.46 20.44
N GLU A 186 -4.48 0.47 21.07
CA GLU A 186 -3.85 -0.82 21.38
C GLU A 186 -3.47 -1.56 20.10
N LEU A 187 -4.39 -1.66 19.12
CA LEU A 187 -4.10 -2.24 17.82
C LEU A 187 -2.93 -1.51 17.13
N LEU A 188 -2.99 -0.19 17.02
CA LEU A 188 -1.94 0.63 16.40
C LEU A 188 -0.59 0.49 17.11
N ALA A 189 -0.57 0.42 18.45
CA ALA A 189 0.64 0.25 19.23
C ALA A 189 1.28 -1.14 19.03
N SER A 190 0.48 -2.18 18.83
CA SER A 190 0.97 -3.53 18.51
C SER A 190 1.27 -3.75 17.02
N ALA A 191 0.78 -2.87 16.15
CA ALA A 191 0.90 -3.05 14.71
C ALA A 191 2.36 -3.02 14.27
N ASP A 192 2.72 -3.99 13.44
CA ASP A 192 4.03 -4.08 12.78
C ASP A 192 3.95 -3.79 11.27
N THR A 193 2.72 -3.64 10.76
CA THR A 193 2.40 -3.48 9.34
C THR A 193 1.15 -2.62 9.19
N PHE A 194 1.17 -1.70 8.23
CA PHE A 194 -0.03 -1.07 7.69
C PHE A 194 0.12 -0.80 6.19
N PHE A 195 -1.00 -0.49 5.53
CA PHE A 195 -1.03 -0.06 4.14
C PHE A 195 -1.51 1.37 4.04
N ILE A 196 -0.97 2.13 3.09
CA ILE A 196 -1.34 3.52 2.83
C ILE A 196 -1.69 3.70 1.37
N ALA A 197 -2.89 4.24 1.11
CA ALA A 197 -3.30 4.74 -0.19
C ALA A 197 -3.14 6.27 -0.23
N SER A 198 -2.65 6.77 -1.35
CA SER A 198 -2.49 8.20 -1.64
C SER A 198 -2.73 8.43 -3.13
N ALA A 199 -3.08 9.65 -3.53
CA ALA A 199 -3.48 9.92 -4.90
C ALA A 199 -2.88 11.22 -5.44
N ASN A 200 -2.59 11.22 -6.74
CA ASN A 200 -2.44 12.42 -7.54
C ASN A 200 -3.28 12.26 -8.80
N LEU A 201 -4.48 12.84 -8.79
CA LEU A 201 -5.44 12.72 -9.89
C LEU A 201 -5.38 13.91 -10.86
N SER A 202 -4.43 14.83 -10.69
CA SER A 202 -4.24 15.95 -11.61
C SER A 202 -3.79 15.46 -12.98
N GLU A 203 -4.34 16.05 -14.05
CA GLU A 203 -3.86 15.77 -15.41
C GLU A 203 -2.40 16.22 -15.60
N GLU A 204 -1.94 17.22 -14.84
CA GLU A 204 -0.55 17.71 -14.88
C GLU A 204 0.44 16.67 -14.37
N ALA A 205 -0.01 15.67 -13.60
CA ALA A 205 0.84 14.55 -13.18
C ALA A 205 1.22 13.64 -14.35
N GLY A 206 0.53 13.77 -15.50
CA GLY A 206 0.85 13.06 -16.74
C GLY A 206 0.93 11.55 -16.50
N PRO A 207 2.03 10.88 -16.87
CA PRO A 207 2.18 9.44 -16.65
C PRO A 207 2.26 8.98 -15.19
N GLY A 208 2.52 9.90 -14.25
CA GLY A 208 2.51 9.64 -12.81
C GLY A 208 1.14 9.87 -12.17
N LYS A 209 0.12 10.28 -12.95
CA LYS A 209 -1.26 10.40 -12.48
C LYS A 209 -1.78 9.04 -12.03
N GLY A 210 -2.46 9.02 -10.89
CA GLY A 210 -3.19 7.85 -10.43
C GLY A 210 -3.25 7.73 -8.92
N ILE A 211 -3.46 6.50 -8.47
CA ILE A 211 -3.51 6.12 -7.06
C ILE A 211 -2.37 5.16 -6.78
N ASP A 212 -1.71 5.37 -5.65
CA ASP A 212 -0.68 4.50 -5.13
C ASP A 212 -1.16 3.82 -3.85
N VAL A 213 -0.87 2.52 -3.70
CA VAL A 213 -1.00 1.81 -2.43
C VAL A 213 0.32 1.15 -2.04
N SER A 214 0.75 1.40 -0.81
CA SER A 214 2.08 1.07 -0.30
C SER A 214 2.00 0.32 1.03
N HIS A 215 2.87 -0.66 1.21
CA HIS A 215 3.11 -1.30 2.51
C HIS A 215 4.09 -0.46 3.34
N ARG A 216 3.80 -0.32 4.64
CA ARG A 216 4.68 0.24 5.67
C ARG A 216 4.83 -0.78 6.78
N GLY A 217 6.08 -1.09 7.14
CA GLY A 217 6.37 -2.05 8.18
C GLY A 217 7.45 -1.54 9.14
N GLY A 218 7.35 -1.99 10.38
CA GLY A 218 8.18 -1.56 11.50
C GLY A 218 8.14 -2.58 12.62
N ALA A 219 9.03 -2.44 13.61
CA ALA A 219 8.82 -3.13 14.89
C ALA A 219 7.49 -2.66 15.52
N PRO A 220 6.80 -3.49 16.32
CA PRO A 220 5.63 -3.05 17.08
C PRO A 220 5.87 -1.71 17.77
N GLY A 221 4.93 -0.78 17.62
CA GLY A 221 5.02 0.60 18.12
C GLY A 221 5.59 1.59 17.11
N PHE A 222 5.97 1.17 15.89
CA PHE A 222 6.42 2.12 14.85
C PHE A 222 5.32 3.07 14.38
N ALA A 223 4.05 2.68 14.52
CA ALA A 223 2.91 3.57 14.39
C ALA A 223 2.60 4.19 15.76
N ARG A 224 3.38 5.21 16.14
CA ARG A 224 3.24 5.86 17.44
C ARG A 224 1.97 6.69 17.47
N VAL A 225 1.06 6.40 18.38
CA VAL A 225 -0.12 7.22 18.64
C VAL A 225 0.30 8.40 19.52
N ASP A 226 0.15 9.63 19.03
CA ASP A 226 0.47 10.83 19.79
C ASP A 226 -0.76 11.32 20.60
N ASP A 227 -1.97 11.21 20.04
CA ASP A 227 -3.22 11.56 20.72
C ASP A 227 -4.47 10.85 20.10
N ALA A 228 -5.69 11.34 20.37
CA ALA A 228 -6.94 10.74 19.86
C ALA A 228 -7.16 10.85 18.36
N THR A 229 -6.40 11.71 17.71
CA THR A 229 -6.52 12.08 16.31
C THR A 229 -5.18 12.14 15.60
N THR A 230 -4.07 11.83 16.28
CA THR A 230 -2.73 11.97 15.71
C THR A 230 -1.93 10.70 15.90
N LEU A 231 -1.32 10.23 14.81
CA LEU A 231 -0.28 9.20 14.84
C LEU A 231 0.91 9.61 13.97
N THR A 232 2.11 9.19 14.36
CA THR A 232 3.37 9.47 13.64
C THR A 232 4.08 8.18 13.30
N THR A 233 4.54 8.07 12.06
CA THR A 233 5.24 6.89 11.55
C THR A 233 6.56 7.27 10.88
N PRO A 234 7.60 6.42 10.96
CA PRO A 234 8.84 6.65 10.24
C PRO A 234 8.73 6.25 8.76
N ASP A 235 9.31 7.07 7.89
CA ASP A 235 9.60 6.67 6.51
C ASP A 235 11.06 6.20 6.43
N TYR A 236 11.22 4.89 6.33
CA TYR A 236 12.51 4.22 6.24
C TYR A 236 13.05 4.18 4.80
N SER A 237 14.33 3.82 4.66
CA SER A 237 15.00 3.71 3.36
C SER A 237 14.31 2.70 2.40
N GLY A 238 13.68 3.21 1.33
CA GLY A 238 13.00 2.41 0.32
C GLY A 238 13.74 2.32 -1.02
N ASN A 239 12.97 2.15 -2.10
CA ASN A 239 13.44 2.18 -3.49
C ASN A 239 13.67 3.60 -4.05
N ARG A 240 13.48 4.64 -3.21
CA ARG A 240 13.67 6.06 -3.56
C ARG A 240 12.73 6.58 -4.66
N PHE A 241 11.59 5.93 -4.89
CA PHE A 241 10.61 6.41 -5.89
C PHE A 241 9.70 7.51 -5.34
N PHE A 242 9.49 7.55 -4.03
CA PHE A 242 8.65 8.54 -3.34
C PHE A 242 7.18 8.53 -3.77
N ASN A 243 6.64 7.44 -4.33
CA ASN A 243 5.24 7.41 -4.81
C ASN A 243 4.22 7.91 -3.77
N THR A 244 4.30 7.42 -2.53
CA THR A 244 3.44 7.94 -1.44
C THR A 244 3.75 9.39 -1.08
N ILE A 245 5.02 9.72 -0.82
CA ILE A 245 5.41 11.05 -0.32
C ILE A 245 5.13 12.12 -1.37
N GLY A 246 5.41 11.85 -2.64
CA GLY A 246 5.13 12.75 -3.75
C GLY A 246 3.64 13.02 -3.91
N ASN A 247 2.79 11.99 -3.82
CA ASN A 247 1.35 12.18 -3.76
C ASN A 247 0.96 13.07 -2.57
N LEU A 248 1.51 12.82 -1.37
CA LEU A 248 1.20 13.58 -0.16
C LEU A 248 1.68 15.05 -0.19
N VAL A 249 2.76 15.34 -0.91
CA VAL A 249 3.22 16.72 -1.17
C VAL A 249 2.18 17.49 -2.02
N HIS A 250 1.50 16.80 -2.94
CA HIS A 250 0.47 17.40 -3.80
C HIS A 250 -0.91 17.45 -3.12
N ASP A 251 -1.36 16.33 -2.55
CA ASP A 251 -2.61 16.20 -1.80
C ASP A 251 -2.32 15.47 -0.48
N PRO A 252 -2.41 16.13 0.68
CA PRO A 252 -2.07 15.52 1.96
C PRO A 252 -3.06 14.45 2.39
N ARG A 253 -4.18 14.24 1.71
CA ARG A 253 -5.14 13.20 2.08
C ARG A 253 -4.58 11.80 1.78
N ALA A 254 -4.76 10.90 2.73
CA ALA A 254 -4.38 9.50 2.61
C ALA A 254 -5.40 8.60 3.30
N GLY A 255 -5.42 7.33 2.92
CA GLY A 255 -6.17 6.29 3.60
C GLY A 255 -5.23 5.25 4.17
N LEU A 256 -5.29 5.02 5.48
CA LEU A 256 -4.51 3.98 6.15
C LEU A 256 -5.38 2.75 6.38
N LEU A 257 -4.79 1.57 6.24
CA LEU A 257 -5.38 0.29 6.57
C LEU A 257 -4.47 -0.47 7.52
N PHE A 258 -4.98 -0.74 8.71
CA PHE A 258 -4.38 -1.64 9.69
C PHE A 258 -5.20 -2.93 9.75
N ILE A 259 -4.50 -4.04 9.93
CA ILE A 259 -5.08 -5.38 10.06
C ILE A 259 -4.75 -5.87 11.46
N ASP A 260 -5.76 -6.26 12.22
CA ASP A 260 -5.54 -7.14 13.36
C ASP A 260 -5.39 -8.57 12.83
N PHE A 261 -4.15 -9.03 12.77
CA PHE A 261 -3.82 -10.37 12.25
C PHE A 261 -4.33 -11.51 13.14
N ALA A 262 -4.69 -11.25 14.40
CA ALA A 262 -5.22 -12.26 15.30
C ALA A 262 -6.73 -12.48 15.09
N THR A 263 -7.49 -11.40 14.92
CA THR A 263 -8.96 -11.45 14.82
C THR A 263 -9.46 -11.43 13.38
N GLY A 264 -8.70 -10.82 12.46
CA GLY A 264 -9.13 -10.47 11.11
C GLY A 264 -9.93 -9.17 11.03
N ASP A 265 -9.89 -8.36 12.09
CA ASP A 265 -10.48 -7.02 12.11
C ASP A 265 -9.67 -6.07 11.22
N LEU A 266 -10.37 -5.15 10.57
CA LEU A 266 -9.79 -4.11 9.73
C LEU A 266 -10.10 -2.73 10.34
N LEU A 267 -9.06 -1.93 10.48
CA LEU A 267 -9.14 -0.54 10.91
C LEU A 267 -8.71 0.37 9.75
N TYR A 268 -9.67 1.12 9.23
CA TYR A 268 -9.44 2.11 8.18
C TYR A 268 -9.39 3.51 8.78
N LEU A 269 -8.41 4.32 8.39
CA LEU A 269 -8.29 5.72 8.81
C LEU A 269 -8.25 6.64 7.60
N ALA A 270 -9.18 7.59 7.52
CA ALA A 270 -9.00 8.76 6.65
C ALA A 270 -8.13 9.76 7.40
N VAL A 271 -7.04 10.19 6.75
CA VAL A 271 -6.05 11.06 7.38
C VAL A 271 -5.62 12.19 6.46
N ARG A 272 -5.12 13.27 7.06
CA ARG A 272 -4.27 14.27 6.42
C ARG A 272 -2.84 14.09 6.91
N ALA A 273 -1.89 13.99 5.99
CA ALA A 273 -0.49 13.78 6.29
C ALA A 273 0.30 15.10 6.33
N GLU A 274 1.27 15.15 7.24
CA GLU A 274 2.32 16.14 7.35
C GLU A 274 3.67 15.40 7.24
N ILE A 275 4.57 15.85 6.36
CA ILE A 275 5.90 15.26 6.19
C ILE A 275 6.92 16.07 6.97
N ILE A 276 7.55 15.44 7.96
CA ILE A 276 8.59 16.03 8.80
C ILE A 276 9.94 15.55 8.27
N TRP A 277 10.66 16.42 7.57
CA TRP A 277 11.86 16.06 6.83
C TRP A 277 13.13 15.98 7.70
N ASP A 278 13.18 16.81 8.73
CA ASP A 278 14.33 16.99 9.62
C ASP A 278 13.85 17.43 11.01
N GLY A 279 14.76 17.44 11.99
CA GLY A 279 14.49 17.83 13.38
C GLY A 279 14.65 16.71 14.40
N ASP A 280 14.62 17.10 15.67
CA ASP A 280 14.93 16.21 16.81
C ASP A 280 13.93 15.05 16.95
N GLU A 281 12.70 15.21 16.45
CA GLU A 281 11.67 14.16 16.48
C GLU A 281 12.11 12.88 15.76
N LEU A 282 12.97 12.98 14.73
CA LEU A 282 13.48 11.81 14.01
C LEU A 282 14.28 10.89 14.94
N ALA A 283 14.90 11.41 16.01
CA ALA A 283 15.65 10.62 16.97
C ALA A 283 14.77 9.61 17.73
N ALA A 284 13.45 9.82 17.75
CA ALA A 284 12.50 8.87 18.33
C ALA A 284 12.36 7.58 17.48
N PHE A 285 12.81 7.58 16.23
CA PHE A 285 12.68 6.45 15.31
C PHE A 285 14.02 6.09 14.67
N ALA A 286 14.69 5.10 15.24
CA ALA A 286 15.99 4.65 14.73
C ALA A 286 15.92 4.24 13.25
N GLY A 287 16.75 4.88 12.42
CA GLY A 287 16.84 4.61 10.98
C GLY A 287 15.79 5.31 10.11
N ALA A 288 14.90 6.11 10.70
CA ALA A 288 13.99 6.97 9.94
C ALA A 288 14.79 7.97 9.09
N GLN A 289 14.33 8.20 7.86
CA GLN A 289 14.88 9.24 6.97
C GLN A 289 14.07 10.54 7.03
N ARG A 290 12.83 10.42 7.50
CA ARG A 290 11.83 11.46 7.74
C ARG A 290 10.67 10.80 8.49
N LEU A 291 9.75 11.62 9.02
CA LEU A 291 8.51 11.14 9.62
C LEU A 291 7.32 11.56 8.77
N VAL A 292 6.24 10.81 8.90
CA VAL A 292 4.93 11.20 8.40
C VAL A 292 3.98 11.20 9.59
N ARG A 293 3.50 12.39 9.94
CA ARG A 293 2.46 12.60 10.94
C ARG A 293 1.10 12.60 10.24
N PHE A 294 0.14 11.92 10.82
CA PHE A 294 -1.20 11.76 10.27
C PHE A 294 -2.22 12.32 11.25
N HIS A 295 -3.06 13.22 10.76
CA HIS A 295 -4.23 13.75 11.45
C HIS A 295 -5.47 13.01 10.98
N VAL A 296 -6.05 12.19 11.85
CA VAL A 296 -7.23 11.37 11.63
C VAL A 296 -8.47 12.26 11.57
N SER A 297 -9.24 12.13 10.49
CA SER A 297 -10.55 12.75 10.34
C SER A 297 -11.69 11.75 10.44
N GLU A 298 -11.42 10.47 10.14
CA GLU A 298 -12.42 9.41 10.19
C GLU A 298 -11.76 8.07 10.51
N VAL A 299 -12.46 7.26 11.31
CA VAL A 299 -12.11 5.91 11.70
C VAL A 299 -13.24 4.98 11.30
N ARG A 300 -12.95 3.90 10.57
CA ARG A 300 -13.90 2.81 10.30
C ARG A 300 -13.36 1.48 10.81
N ARG A 301 -14.20 0.71 11.48
CA ARG A 301 -13.85 -0.61 12.02
C ARG A 301 -14.75 -1.68 11.41
N SER A 302 -14.14 -2.68 10.81
CA SER A 302 -14.83 -3.86 10.29
C SER A 302 -14.34 -5.09 11.04
N ARG A 303 -15.22 -5.69 11.86
CA ARG A 303 -14.88 -6.84 12.70
C ARG A 303 -14.93 -8.15 11.92
N GLY A 304 -13.90 -8.99 12.05
CA GLY A 304 -13.80 -10.32 11.44
C GLY A 304 -13.94 -10.31 9.91
N ALA A 305 -13.66 -9.19 9.25
CA ALA A 305 -13.93 -9.00 7.83
C ALA A 305 -12.97 -9.79 6.94
N LEU A 306 -11.75 -10.01 7.40
CA LEU A 306 -10.72 -10.67 6.61
C LEU A 306 -10.81 -12.21 6.76
N PRO A 307 -10.95 -12.99 5.67
CA PRO A 307 -11.18 -14.44 5.73
C PRO A 307 -9.88 -15.25 5.94
N PHE A 308 -8.96 -14.74 6.76
CA PHE A 308 -7.69 -15.37 7.07
C PHE A 308 -7.47 -15.49 8.57
N GLN A 309 -6.85 -16.60 8.96
CA GLN A 309 -5.96 -16.65 10.11
C GLN A 309 -4.52 -16.53 9.63
N TRP A 310 -3.61 -16.09 10.49
CA TRP A 310 -2.21 -15.87 10.15
C TRP A 310 -1.30 -16.67 11.06
N SER A 311 -0.17 -17.15 10.53
CA SER A 311 0.90 -17.67 11.36
C SER A 311 1.44 -16.61 12.32
N GLU A 312 2.21 -17.04 13.33
CA GLU A 312 3.05 -16.13 14.10
C GLU A 312 3.95 -15.30 13.18
N VAL A 313 4.24 -14.07 13.64
CA VAL A 313 5.06 -13.12 12.91
C VAL A 313 6.55 -13.41 13.13
N GLU A 314 7.30 -13.46 12.04
CA GLU A 314 8.76 -13.44 12.07
C GLU A 314 9.26 -12.07 11.61
N LEU A 315 10.03 -11.41 12.47
CA LEU A 315 10.49 -10.06 12.21
C LEU A 315 11.38 -9.96 10.97
N ALA A 316 11.25 -8.85 10.23
CA ALA A 316 12.14 -8.53 9.13
C ALA A 316 13.58 -8.37 9.65
N PRO A 317 14.62 -8.74 8.86
CA PRO A 317 16.00 -8.70 9.31
C PRO A 317 16.48 -7.36 9.87
N GLN A 318 15.85 -6.26 9.45
CA GLN A 318 16.18 -4.91 9.91
C GLN A 318 15.78 -4.63 11.37
N PHE A 319 14.87 -5.43 11.92
CA PHE A 319 14.35 -5.28 13.28
C PHE A 319 14.83 -6.38 14.23
N LEU A 320 15.66 -7.31 13.73
CA LEU A 320 16.31 -8.30 14.59
C LEU A 320 17.46 -7.64 15.38
N PRO A 321 17.73 -8.08 16.61
CA PRO A 321 18.91 -7.67 17.35
C PRO A 321 20.16 -7.94 16.50
N LYS A 322 21.07 -6.97 16.40
CA LYS A 322 22.38 -7.21 15.80
C LYS A 322 23.13 -8.20 16.68
N VAL A 323 23.36 -9.41 16.18
CA VAL A 323 24.28 -10.35 16.83
C VAL A 323 25.65 -9.68 16.83
N ARG A 324 26.21 -9.42 18.01
CA ARG A 324 27.62 -9.02 18.12
C ARG A 324 28.43 -10.25 17.74
N GLU A 325 29.06 -10.25 16.57
CA GLU A 325 30.15 -11.18 16.30
C GLU A 325 31.25 -10.85 17.32
N SER A 326 31.45 -11.76 18.28
CA SER A 326 32.63 -11.75 19.13
C SER A 326 33.85 -11.94 18.22
N ALA A 327 34.76 -10.97 18.28
CA ALA A 327 36.03 -10.93 17.56
C ALA A 327 36.91 -12.16 17.84
#